data_AF-A0A4V1B8B8-F1
#
_entry.id   AF-A0A4V1B8B8-F1
#
_cell.length_a   1.000
_cell.length_b   1.000
_cell.length_c   1.000
_cell.angle_alpha   90.00
_cell.angle_beta   90.00
_cell.angle_gamma   90.00
#
_symmetry.space_group_name_H-M   'P 1'
#
loop_
_entity.id
_entity.type
_entity.pdbx_description
1 polymer ?
#
loop_
_entity_poly.entity_id
_entity_poly.type
_entity_poly.pdbx_seq_one_letter_code
_entity_poly.pdbx_strand_id
1 'polypeptide(L)'
;MASCLLLQVDEGFWAAEGRLKGLITAPRQMIEAKSVDPIHLANFVRVIFTSNEDWVVPAALDERRFCFLDVAPHVAQNHAYSAERNAEMNTGGRQALLADLLASDLDAGRAEPSSF
;
A
#
# COMPACT_ATOMS: atom_id res chain seq x y z
N MET A 1 13.25 4.52 -5.05
CA MET A 1 11.91 4.48 -5.70
C MET A 1 11.93 3.94 -7.12
N ALA A 2 13.00 4.10 -7.91
CA ALA A 2 13.07 3.66 -9.31
C ALA A 2 12.61 2.21 -9.61
N SER A 3 12.77 1.28 -8.66
CA SER A 3 12.36 -0.13 -8.78
C SER A 3 11.31 -0.56 -7.73
N CYS A 4 10.60 0.40 -7.12
CA CYS A 4 9.65 0.13 -6.04
C CYS A 4 8.25 -0.16 -6.60
N LEU A 5 7.73 -1.36 -6.32
CA LEU A 5 6.35 -1.74 -6.63
C LEU A 5 5.40 -1.46 -5.47
N LEU A 6 5.84 -1.71 -4.24
CA LEU A 6 5.04 -1.51 -3.03
C LEU A 6 5.83 -0.66 -2.03
N LEU A 7 5.27 0.47 -1.65
CA LEU A 7 5.80 1.39 -0.65
C LEU A 7 4.91 1.32 0.59
N GLN A 8 5.45 0.76 1.68
CA GLN A 8 4.82 0.88 2.99
C GLN A 8 5.29 2.16 3.65
N VAL A 9 4.33 2.92 4.17
CA VAL A 9 4.54 4.15 4.91
C VAL A 9 4.07 3.92 6.33
N ASP A 10 5.01 3.88 7.26
CA ASP A 10 4.74 3.72 8.69
C ASP A 10 4.63 5.09 9.36
N GLU A 11 3.47 5.38 9.96
CA GLU A 11 3.17 6.63 10.67
C GLU A 11 3.48 7.91 9.85
N GLY A 12 3.45 7.80 8.52
CA GLY A 12 3.80 8.91 7.65
C GLY A 12 2.69 9.92 7.52
N PHE A 13 3.04 11.20 7.65
CA PHE A 13 2.13 12.32 7.52
C PHE A 13 2.42 13.12 6.24
N TRP A 14 1.37 13.42 5.46
CA TRP A 14 1.47 14.31 4.29
C TRP A 14 0.76 15.64 4.56
N ALA A 15 1.55 16.70 4.70
CA ALA A 15 1.04 18.06 4.83
C ALA A 15 0.43 18.60 3.52
N ALA A 16 0.70 17.98 2.37
CA ALA A 16 0.25 18.44 1.07
C ALA A 16 -0.37 17.29 0.23
N GLU A 17 -1.69 17.31 0.16
CA GLU A 17 -2.53 16.36 -0.59
C GLU A 17 -2.07 16.17 -2.04
N GLY A 18 -1.69 17.25 -2.73
CA GLY A 18 -1.30 17.23 -4.14
C GLY A 18 -0.08 16.35 -4.45
N ARG A 19 0.89 16.24 -3.54
CA ARG A 19 2.08 15.39 -3.75
C ARG A 19 1.73 13.91 -3.67
N LEU A 20 0.89 13.53 -2.70
CA LEU A 20 0.45 12.15 -2.56
C LEU A 20 -0.45 11.72 -3.72
N LYS A 21 -1.37 12.60 -4.14
CA LYS A 21 -2.18 12.36 -5.35
C LYS A 21 -1.29 12.16 -6.57
N GLY A 22 -0.31 13.03 -6.79
CA GLY A 22 0.68 12.88 -7.85
C GLY A 22 1.41 11.54 -7.80
N LEU A 23 1.87 11.12 -6.63
CA LEU A 23 2.57 9.83 -6.46
C LEU A 23 1.69 8.62 -6.82
N ILE A 24 0.39 8.67 -6.53
CA ILE A 24 -0.53 7.55 -6.77
C ILE A 24 -1.03 7.53 -8.22
N THR A 25 -1.32 8.69 -8.81
CA THR A 25 -2.01 8.77 -10.11
C THR A 25 -1.12 9.08 -11.29
N ALA A 26 0.06 9.69 -11.09
CA ALA A 26 0.89 10.09 -12.22
C ALA A 26 1.45 8.86 -12.94
N PRO A 27 1.41 8.80 -14.29
CA PRO A 27 1.90 7.66 -15.06
C PRO A 27 3.43 7.56 -15.06
N ARG A 28 4.12 8.67 -14.74
CA ARG A 28 5.57 8.77 -14.69
C ARG A 28 5.98 9.55 -13.44
N GLN A 29 7.14 9.20 -12.89
CA GLN A 29 7.76 9.90 -11.78
C GLN A 29 9.19 10.29 -12.13
N MET A 30 9.63 11.42 -11.57
CA MET A 30 11.03 11.83 -11.63
C MET A 30 11.73 11.34 -10.38
N ILE A 31 12.84 10.62 -10.56
CA ILE A 31 13.67 10.12 -9.48
C ILE A 31 14.94 10.97 -9.42
N GLU A 32 15.11 11.69 -8.33
CA GLU A 32 16.29 12.49 -8.05
C GLU A 32 17.15 11.75 -7.01
N ALA A 33 18.14 10.99 -7.48
CA ALA A 33 19.12 10.39 -6.60
C ALA A 33 20.25 11.39 -6.32
N LYS A 34 20.78 11.35 -5.10
CA LYS A 34 21.84 12.29 -4.69
C LYS A 34 23.06 12.14 -5.60
N SER A 35 23.53 13.26 -6.13
CA SER A 35 24.70 13.32 -7.02
C SER A 35 24.55 12.54 -8.34
N VAL A 36 23.31 12.30 -8.77
CA VAL A 36 22.98 11.68 -10.06
C VAL A 36 21.94 12.56 -10.76
N ASP A 37 22.03 12.66 -12.08
CA ASP A 37 21.05 13.41 -12.86
C ASP A 37 19.63 12.83 -12.68
N PRO A 38 18.60 13.68 -12.60
CA PRO A 38 17.22 13.23 -12.50
C PRO A 38 16.82 12.33 -13.68
N ILE A 39 16.15 11.23 -13.38
CA ILE A 39 15.63 10.30 -14.40
C ILE A 39 14.11 10.22 -14.36
N HIS A 40 13.48 10.13 -15.53
CA HIS A 40 12.04 9.92 -15.64
C HIS A 40 11.72 8.45 -15.91
N LEU A 41 10.91 7.85 -15.04
CA LEU A 41 10.51 6.45 -15.13
C LEU A 41 9.00 6.30 -15.08
N ALA A 42 8.50 5.18 -15.60
CA ALA A 42 7.10 4.79 -15.41
C ALA A 42 6.83 4.56 -13.92
N ASN A 43 5.64 4.95 -13.47
CA ASN A 43 5.26 4.83 -12.08
C ASN A 43 4.42 3.57 -11.84
N PHE A 44 5.00 2.61 -11.11
CA PHE A 44 4.34 1.36 -10.74
C PHE A 44 4.13 1.23 -9.23
N VAL A 45 4.32 2.31 -8.47
CA VAL A 45 4.22 2.25 -7.01
C VAL A 45 2.76 2.03 -6.59
N ARG A 46 2.58 1.17 -5.59
CA ARG A 46 1.38 1.02 -4.78
C ARG A 46 1.76 1.41 -3.36
N VAL A 47 0.89 2.14 -2.68
CA VAL A 47 1.21 2.69 -1.36
C VAL A 47 0.30 2.06 -0.32
N ILE A 48 0.88 1.56 0.76
CA ILE A 48 0.17 1.11 1.96
C ILE A 48 0.55 2.04 3.10
N PHE A 49 -0.46 2.51 3.82
CA PHE A 49 -0.28 3.34 5.00
C PHE A 49 -0.66 2.55 6.25
N THR A 50 0.16 2.66 7.29
CA THR A 50 -0.16 2.20 8.64
C THR A 50 -0.01 3.37 9.59
N SER A 51 -1.02 3.63 10.42
CA SER A 51 -0.99 4.69 11.42
C SER A 51 -1.95 4.36 12.56
N ASN A 52 -1.65 4.89 13.74
CA ASN A 52 -2.54 4.87 14.89
C ASN A 52 -3.43 6.12 14.95
N GLU A 53 -3.25 7.07 14.03
CA GLU A 53 -4.02 8.31 13.95
C GLU A 53 -5.27 8.14 13.08
N ASP A 54 -6.37 8.77 13.49
CA ASP A 54 -7.64 8.74 12.74
C ASP A 54 -7.56 9.50 11.40
N TRP A 55 -6.61 10.44 11.27
CA TRP A 55 -6.41 11.26 10.07
C TRP A 55 -5.03 11.02 9.45
N VAL A 56 -4.93 9.98 8.62
CA VAL A 56 -3.66 9.58 7.99
C VAL A 56 -3.42 10.30 6.67
N VAL A 57 -4.50 10.58 5.92
CA VAL A 57 -4.43 11.16 4.59
C VAL A 57 -5.50 12.25 4.47
N PRO A 58 -5.18 13.45 3.95
CA PRO A 58 -6.19 14.42 3.57
C PRO A 58 -6.98 13.89 2.37
N ALA A 59 -8.04 13.15 2.63
CA ALA A 59 -8.98 12.64 1.64
C ALA A 59 -10.23 13.52 1.63
N ALA A 60 -10.59 14.06 0.46
CA ALA A 60 -11.86 14.75 0.28
C ALA A 60 -13.04 13.74 0.30
N LEU A 61 -14.26 14.24 0.49
CA LEU A 61 -15.48 13.42 0.63
C LEU A 61 -15.78 12.53 -0.60
N ASP A 62 -15.21 12.87 -1.76
CA ASP A 62 -15.38 12.21 -3.05
C ASP A 62 -14.15 11.36 -3.46
N GLU A 63 -13.23 11.12 -2.53
CA GLU A 63 -11.95 10.50 -2.84
C GLU A 63 -12.06 8.98 -3.07
N ARG A 64 -11.71 8.52 -4.27
CA ARG A 64 -11.81 7.11 -4.71
C ARG A 64 -10.47 6.39 -4.80
N ARG A 65 -9.34 7.07 -4.56
CA ARG A 65 -8.00 6.46 -4.68
C ARG A 65 -7.57 5.70 -3.41
N PHE A 66 -8.29 5.86 -2.29
CA PHE A 66 -7.94 5.23 -1.01
C PHE A 66 -8.96 4.16 -0.61
N CYS A 67 -8.45 3.10 0.00
CA CYS A 67 -9.24 2.12 0.74
C CYS A 67 -8.78 2.19 2.20
N PHE A 68 -9.71 2.47 3.12
CA PHE A 68 -9.42 2.52 4.55
C PHE A 68 -9.82 1.19 5.19
N LEU A 69 -8.89 0.60 5.93
CA LEU A 69 -9.11 -0.61 6.71
C LEU A 69 -8.97 -0.23 8.18
N ASP A 70 -10.10 -0.14 8.88
CA ASP A 70 -10.12 0.10 10.33
C ASP A 70 -9.89 -1.23 11.07
N VAL A 71 -8.71 -1.36 11.69
CA VAL A 71 -8.27 -2.61 12.32
C VAL A 71 -8.59 -2.57 13.80
N ALA A 72 -9.52 -3.43 14.22
CA ALA A 72 -9.93 -3.52 15.62
C ALA A 72 -8.75 -3.89 16.56
N PRO A 73 -8.68 -3.31 17.78
CA PRO A 73 -7.53 -3.47 18.68
C PRO A 73 -7.50 -4.81 19.44
N HIS A 74 -8.25 -5.83 19.01
CA HIS A 74 -8.44 -7.09 19.74
C HIS A 74 -7.14 -7.83 20.09
N VAL A 75 -6.12 -7.70 19.24
CA VAL A 75 -4.81 -8.34 19.41
C VAL A 75 -3.69 -7.32 19.59
N ALA A 76 -4.02 -6.05 19.85
CA ALA A 76 -3.03 -5.01 20.08
C ALA A 76 -2.15 -5.36 21.30
N GLN A 77 -0.83 -5.22 21.16
CA GLN A 77 0.16 -5.59 22.18
C GLN A 77 0.12 -7.06 22.64
N ASN A 78 -0.60 -7.95 21.93
CA ASN A 78 -0.58 -9.37 22.25
C ASN A 78 0.72 -10.01 21.70
N HIS A 79 1.73 -10.08 22.56
CA HIS A 79 3.04 -10.64 22.21
C HIS A 79 3.00 -12.14 21.93
N ALA A 80 2.13 -12.90 22.60
CA ALA A 80 2.00 -14.35 22.38
C ALA A 80 1.45 -14.63 20.97
N TYR A 81 0.36 -13.97 20.59
CA TYR A 81 -0.20 -14.03 19.24
C TYR A 81 0.82 -13.57 18.18
N SER A 82 1.53 -12.48 18.45
CA SER A 82 2.55 -11.96 17.53
C SER A 82 3.70 -12.95 17.32
N ALA A 83 4.12 -13.65 18.38
CA ALA A 83 5.15 -14.67 18.32
C ALA A 83 4.69 -15.90 17.53
N GLU A 84 3.46 -16.39 17.78
CA GLU A 84 2.86 -17.50 17.04
C GLU A 84 2.76 -17.19 15.53
N ARG A 85 2.20 -16.02 15.19
CA ARG A 85 2.14 -15.55 13.79
C ARG A 85 3.52 -15.46 13.15
N ASN A 86 4.52 -14.92 13.87
CA ASN A 86 5.88 -14.83 13.34
C ASN A 86 6.50 -16.21 13.11
N ALA A 87 6.23 -17.17 14.01
CA ALA A 87 6.68 -18.55 13.84
C ALA A 87 6.04 -19.21 12.61
N GLU A 88 4.74 -19.03 12.41
CA GLU A 88 4.00 -19.51 11.22
C GLU A 88 4.57 -18.92 9.93
N MET A 89 4.73 -17.59 9.86
CA MET A 89 5.31 -16.91 8.70
C MET A 89 6.74 -17.40 8.38
N ASN A 90 7.52 -17.76 9.39
CA ASN A 90 8.89 -18.29 9.24
C ASN A 90 8.92 -19.79 8.91
N THR A 91 7.82 -20.52 9.12
CA THR A 91 7.71 -21.97 8.94
C THR A 91 6.82 -22.31 7.74
N GLY A 92 6.95 -21.55 6.64
CA GLY A 92 6.24 -21.82 5.38
C GLY A 92 5.03 -20.92 5.11
N GLY A 93 4.56 -20.14 6.09
CA GLY A 93 3.39 -19.26 5.92
C GLY A 93 3.54 -18.24 4.80
N ARG A 94 4.74 -17.65 4.63
CA ARG A 94 5.00 -16.71 3.53
C ARG A 94 4.93 -17.37 2.15
N GLN A 95 5.44 -18.60 2.04
CA GLN A 95 5.41 -19.37 0.80
C GLN A 95 3.98 -19.79 0.46
N ALA A 96 3.20 -20.18 1.47
CA ALA A 96 1.78 -20.47 1.31
C ALA A 96 1.01 -19.24 0.82
N LEU A 97 1.20 -18.09 1.47
CA LEU A 97 0.61 -16.83 1.03
C LEU A 97 1.02 -16.46 -0.41
N LEU A 98 2.29 -16.61 -0.77
CA LEU A 98 2.74 -16.35 -2.14
C LEU A 98 2.08 -17.30 -3.15
N ALA A 99 1.94 -18.58 -2.81
CA ALA A 99 1.27 -19.56 -3.67
C ALA A 99 -0.19 -19.18 -3.90
N ASP A 100 -0.91 -18.76 -2.85
CA ASP A 100 -2.29 -18.28 -2.95
C ASP A 100 -2.40 -17.02 -3.82
N LEU A 101 -1.49 -16.05 -3.62
CA LEU A 101 -1.46 -14.81 -4.41
C LEU A 101 -1.15 -15.07 -5.89
N LEU A 102 -0.27 -16.03 -6.21
CA LEU A 102 0.05 -16.41 -7.59
C LEU A 102 -1.07 -17.21 -8.26
N ALA A 103 -1.86 -17.96 -7.48
CA ALA A 103 -3.01 -18.71 -7.96
C ALA A 103 -4.29 -17.85 -8.07
N SER A 104 -4.27 -16.64 -7.51
CA SER A 104 -5.44 -15.75 -7.48
C SER A 104 -5.78 -15.22 -8.87
N ASP A 105 -7.04 -15.38 -9.28
CA ASP A 105 -7.57 -14.76 -10.49
C ASP A 105 -7.86 -13.27 -10.23
N LEU A 106 -7.13 -12.40 -10.93
CA LEU A 106 -7.22 -10.95 -10.77
C LEU A 106 -8.38 -10.33 -11.55
N ASP A 107 -8.97 -11.05 -12.51
CA ASP A 107 -10.08 -10.57 -13.34
C ASP A 107 -11.45 -11.00 -12.80
N ALA A 108 -11.49 -11.96 -11.86
CA ALA A 108 -12.71 -12.48 -11.25
C ALA A 108 -13.61 -11.41 -10.57
N GLY A 109 -13.05 -10.23 -10.24
CA GLY A 109 -13.76 -9.11 -9.60
C GLY A 109 -14.17 -7.95 -10.52
N ARG A 110 -13.88 -8.00 -11.83
CA ARG A 110 -14.38 -6.98 -12.77
C ARG A 110 -15.86 -7.25 -13.06
N ALA A 111 -16.74 -6.71 -12.22
CA ALA A 111 -18.12 -6.49 -12.64
C ALA A 111 -18.10 -5.55 -13.87
N GLU A 112 -18.74 -5.98 -14.96
CA GLU A 112 -18.97 -5.16 -16.15
C GLU A 112 -19.42 -3.74 -15.73
N PRO A 113 -18.89 -2.67 -16.35
CA PRO A 113 -19.30 -1.33 -16.01
C PRO A 113 -20.81 -1.20 -16.24
N SER A 114 -21.57 -1.06 -15.15
CA SER A 114 -23.01 -0.84 -15.21
C SER A 114 -23.29 0.37 -16.09
N SER A 115 -23.93 0.15 -17.23
CA SER A 115 -24.41 1.20 -18.11
C SER A 115 -25.45 2.05 -17.36
N PHE A 116 -25.05 3.24 -16.95
CA PHE A 116 -25.95 4.36 -16.66
C PHE A 116 -25.78 5.40 -17.77
#